data_AF-A0A943J1R5-F1
#
_entry.id   AF-A0A943J1R5-F1
#
_cell.length_a   1.000
_cell.length_b   1.000
_cell.length_c   1.000
_cell.angle_alpha   90.00
_cell.angle_beta   90.00
_cell.angle_gamma   90.00
#
_symmetry.space_group_name_H-M   'P 1'
#
loop_
_entity.id
_entity.type
_entity.pdbx_description
1 polymer ?
#
loop_
_entity_poly.entity_id
_entity_poly.type
_entity_poly.pdbx_seq_one_letter_code
_entity_poly.pdbx_strand_id
1 'polypeptide(L)'
;MENFSQKLRDEIRKLSPEEGTHKTHIPFVQTCLFTSKTIQMPISENPYLYMILDGSLRLHTPSGIMDYAEGQHSVSQIDTPLFGTVLTVSERNDF
;
A
#
# COMPACT_ATOMS: atom_id res chain seq x y z
N MET A 1 7.86 -23.88 3.52
CA MET A 1 6.45 -23.47 3.64
C MET A 1 6.36 -22.08 3.08
N GLU A 2 5.67 -21.88 1.96
CA GLU A 2 5.37 -20.51 1.51
C GLU A 2 4.50 -19.84 2.57
N ASN A 3 4.99 -18.73 3.11
CA ASN A 3 4.25 -17.92 4.07
C ASN A 3 3.07 -17.28 3.33
N PHE A 4 1.87 -17.27 3.92
CA PHE A 4 0.66 -16.73 3.27
C PHE A 4 0.88 -15.32 2.69
N SER A 5 1.63 -14.46 3.39
CA SER A 5 2.00 -13.11 2.94
C SER A 5 2.79 -13.11 1.63
N GLN A 6 3.75 -14.04 1.47
CA GLN A 6 4.53 -14.18 0.24
C GLN A 6 3.62 -14.48 -0.95
N LYS A 7 2.73 -15.46 -0.78
CA LYS A 7 1.78 -15.87 -1.82
C LYS A 7 0.82 -14.74 -2.19
N LEU A 8 0.30 -14.02 -1.19
CA LEU A 8 -0.58 -12.87 -1.42
C LEU A 8 0.13 -11.77 -2.21
N ARG A 9 1.35 -11.42 -1.82
CA ARG A 9 2.18 -10.45 -2.53
C ARG A 9 2.40 -10.84 -3.99
N ASP A 10 2.79 -12.10 -4.24
CA ASP A 10 3.05 -12.58 -5.59
C ASP A 10 1.79 -12.59 -6.47
N GLU A 11 0.62 -12.93 -5.91
CA GLU A 11 -0.66 -12.82 -6.63
C GLU A 11 -1.05 -11.37 -6.92
N ILE A 12 -0.86 -10.46 -5.97
CA ILE A 12 -1.18 -9.04 -6.17
C ILE A 12 -0.27 -8.40 -7.23
N ARG A 13 1.02 -8.76 -7.25
CA ARG A 13 1.95 -8.31 -8.30
C ARG A 13 1.51 -8.73 -9.71
N LYS A 14 0.88 -9.90 -9.87
CA LYS A 14 0.33 -10.34 -11.17
C LYS A 14 -0.85 -9.46 -11.63
N LEU A 15 -1.55 -8.82 -10.70
CA LEU A 15 -2.69 -7.94 -10.97
C LEU A 15 -2.29 -6.49 -11.25
N SER A 16 -1.06 -6.10 -10.89
CA SER A 16 -0.51 -4.75 -11.08
C SER A 16 0.72 -4.81 -11.99
N PRO A 17 0.55 -4.95 -13.32
CA PRO A 17 1.66 -5.14 -14.24
C PRO A 17 2.51 -3.87 -14.45
N GLU A 18 1.99 -2.70 -14.10
CA GLU A 18 2.62 -1.39 -14.28
C GLU A 18 2.39 -0.47 -13.07
N GLU A 19 3.21 0.57 -12.93
CA GLU A 19 3.11 1.55 -11.85
C GLU A 19 1.73 2.24 -11.84
N GLY A 20 1.16 2.41 -10.66
CA GLY A 20 -0.14 3.03 -10.42
C GLY A 20 -1.14 2.11 -9.72
N THR A 21 -2.41 2.50 -9.79
CA THR A 21 -3.53 1.81 -9.12
C THR A 21 -4.37 1.05 -10.14
N HIS A 22 -4.60 -0.23 -9.87
CA HIS A 22 -5.31 -1.16 -10.73
C HIS A 22 -6.59 -1.64 -10.05
N LYS A 23 -7.67 -1.76 -10.82
CA LYS A 23 -8.92 -2.34 -10.34
C LYS A 23 -8.83 -3.85 -10.42
N THR A 24 -9.33 -4.53 -9.39
CA THR A 24 -9.48 -5.98 -9.42
C THR A 24 -10.90 -6.37 -9.82
N HIS A 25 -11.11 -7.67 -10.06
CA HIS A 25 -12.45 -8.23 -10.24
C HIS A 25 -13.23 -8.33 -8.91
N ILE A 26 -12.57 -8.07 -7.78
CA ILE A 26 -13.20 -8.06 -6.46
C ILE A 26 -13.73 -6.64 -6.21
N PRO A 27 -15.04 -6.46 -5.97
CA PRO A 27 -15.61 -5.15 -5.69
C PRO A 27 -14.89 -4.45 -4.54
N PHE A 28 -14.63 -3.15 -4.71
CA PHE A 28 -13.99 -2.27 -3.71
C PHE A 28 -12.52 -2.61 -3.37
N VAL A 29 -11.88 -3.53 -4.10
CA VAL A 29 -10.46 -3.85 -3.94
C VAL A 29 -9.67 -3.33 -5.13
N GLN A 30 -8.63 -2.54 -4.80
CA GLN A 30 -7.66 -2.02 -5.75
C GLN A 30 -6.26 -2.48 -5.33
N THR A 31 -5.41 -2.71 -6.31
CA THR A 31 -4.00 -3.02 -6.10
C THR A 31 -3.16 -1.83 -6.55
N CYS A 32 -2.10 -1.53 -5.80
CA CYS A 32 -1.23 -0.41 -6.12
C CYS A 32 0.21 -0.91 -6.23
N LEU A 33 0.94 -0.38 -7.21
CA LEU A 33 2.37 -0.59 -7.39
C LEU A 33 3.03 0.77 -7.55
N PHE A 34 4.06 1.07 -6.77
CA PHE A 34 4.75 2.34 -6.82
C PHE A 34 6.26 2.15 -6.93
N THR A 35 6.92 2.98 -7.73
CA THR A 35 8.40 3.07 -7.77
C THR A 35 8.89 4.43 -7.23
N SER A 36 7.96 5.36 -7.08
CA SER A 36 8.19 6.70 -6.56
C SER A 36 8.45 6.72 -5.04
N LYS A 37 9.32 7.64 -4.59
CA LYS A 37 9.61 7.83 -3.15
C LYS A 37 8.43 8.37 -2.35
N THR A 38 7.53 9.11 -3.00
CA THR A 38 6.36 9.71 -2.38
C THR A 38 5.12 9.17 -3.06
N ILE A 39 4.17 8.68 -2.27
CA ILE A 39 2.94 8.06 -2.73
C ILE A 39 1.78 8.92 -2.25
N GLN A 40 0.90 9.33 -3.16
CA GLN A 40 -0.35 10.00 -2.79
C GLN A 40 -1.34 8.95 -2.28
N MET A 41 -1.98 9.23 -1.16
CA MET A 41 -3.03 8.33 -0.65
C MET A 41 -4.29 8.44 -1.49
N PRO A 42 -5.10 7.38 -1.58
CA PRO A 42 -6.40 7.44 -2.24
C PRO A 42 -7.29 8.54 -1.62
N ILE A 43 -7.82 9.41 -2.47
CA ILE A 43 -8.85 10.38 -2.08
C ILE A 43 -10.21 9.69 -2.29
N SER A 44 -10.88 9.36 -1.20
CA SER A 44 -12.15 8.64 -1.21
C SER A 44 -13.05 9.14 -0.09
N GLU A 45 -14.34 9.31 -0.38
CA GLU A 45 -15.38 9.59 0.64
C GLU A 45 -15.66 8.36 1.52
N ASN A 46 -15.41 7.16 0.98
CA ASN A 46 -15.54 5.91 1.73
C ASN A 46 -14.24 5.57 2.46
N PRO A 47 -14.33 5.13 3.74
CA PRO A 47 -13.21 4.53 4.44
C PRO A 47 -12.58 3.39 3.63
N TYR A 48 -11.26 3.30 3.69
CA TYR A 48 -10.49 2.22 3.07
C TYR A 48 -9.45 1.67 4.04
N LEU A 49 -9.10 0.41 3.81
CA LEU A 49 -7.99 -0.28 4.45
C LEU A 49 -6.80 -0.25 3.48
N TYR A 50 -5.68 0.31 3.93
CA TYR A 50 -4.44 0.33 3.15
C TYR A 50 -3.43 -0.64 3.77
N MET A 51 -3.10 -1.72 3.07
CA MET A 51 -2.23 -2.78 3.56
C MET A 51 -0.86 -2.72 2.89
N ILE A 52 0.20 -2.82 3.70
CA ILE A 52 1.58 -2.85 3.19
C ILE A 52 1.94 -4.30 2.89
N LEU A 53 2.25 -4.61 1.63
CA LEU A 53 2.53 -5.97 1.17
C LEU A 53 4.03 -6.26 0.99
N ASP A 54 4.83 -5.21 0.84
CA ASP A 54 6.28 -5.29 0.73
C ASP A 54 6.89 -3.95 1.14
N GLY A 55 8.14 -3.96 1.59
CA GLY A 55 8.83 -2.75 2.04
C GLY A 55 8.21 -2.09 3.27
N SER A 56 8.40 -0.78 3.39
CA SER A 56 7.87 0.03 4.50
C SER A 56 7.56 1.46 4.07
N LEU A 57 6.53 2.03 4.68
CA LEU A 57 5.94 3.32 4.33
C LEU A 57 5.75 4.19 5.57
N ARG A 58 6.23 5.42 5.48
CA ARG A 58 5.94 6.48 6.44
C ARG A 58 4.69 7.24 6.01
N LEU A 59 3.60 7.08 6.74
CA LEU A 59 2.36 7.82 6.51
C LEU A 59 2.39 9.15 7.26
N HIS A 60 2.03 10.23 6.56
CA HIS A 60 1.88 11.58 7.11
C HIS A 60 0.40 11.88 7.27
N THR A 61 -0.04 11.92 8.52
CA THR A 61 -1.42 12.16 8.91
C THR A 61 -1.57 13.55 9.55
N PRO A 62 -2.80 14.10 9.64
CA PRO A 62 -3.02 15.35 10.36
C PRO A 62 -2.52 15.36 11.80
N SER A 63 -2.57 14.22 12.51
CA SER A 63 -2.17 14.11 13.92
C SER A 63 -0.71 13.70 14.11
N GLY A 64 0.02 13.33 13.04
CA GLY A 64 1.43 13.02 13.15
C GLY A 64 1.99 12.18 12.00
N ILE A 65 3.03 11.41 12.32
CA ILE A 65 3.73 10.55 11.37
C ILE A 65 3.80 9.15 11.96
N MET A 66 3.51 8.15 11.13
CA MET A 66 3.54 6.74 11.54
C MET A 66 4.22 5.88 10.48
N ASP A 67 5.10 4.98 10.92
CA ASP A 67 5.80 4.04 10.04
C ASP A 67 5.08 2.69 10.04
N TYR A 68 4.85 2.17 8.84
CA TYR A 68 4.19 0.89 8.59
C TYR A 68 5.13 -0.02 7.81
N ALA A 69 5.26 -1.27 8.25
CA ALA A 69 6.03 -2.32 7.60
C ALA A 69 5.12 -3.37 6.96
N GLU A 70 5.71 -4.29 6.20
CA GLU A 70 5.04 -5.46 5.62
C GLU A 70 4.07 -6.13 6.61
N GLY A 71 2.83 -6.38 6.15
CA GLY A 71 1.75 -7.01 6.91
C GLY A 71 0.95 -6.06 7.80
N GLN A 72 1.40 -4.82 8.00
CA GLN A 72 0.65 -3.80 8.73
C GLN A 72 -0.34 -3.07 7.80
N HIS A 73 -1.34 -2.42 8.41
CA HIS A 73 -2.37 -1.71 7.68
C HIS A 73 -2.79 -0.40 8.36
N SER A 74 -3.21 0.57 7.56
CA SER A 74 -3.83 1.81 7.99
C SER A 74 -5.31 1.84 7.63
N VAL A 75 -6.15 2.44 8.48
CA VAL A 75 -7.58 2.61 8.25
C VAL A 75 -7.88 4.09 8.06
N SER A 76 -8.35 4.47 6.87
CA SER A 76 -8.46 5.88 6.49
C SER A 76 -9.53 6.68 7.24
N GLN A 77 -10.39 6.03 8.03
CA GLN A 77 -11.39 6.72 8.85
C GLN A 77 -10.80 7.41 10.09
N ILE A 78 -9.61 6.97 10.53
CA ILE A 78 -8.92 7.53 11.68
C ILE A 78 -7.72 8.29 11.14
N ASP A 79 -7.74 9.62 11.26
CA ASP A 79 -6.56 10.44 10.95
C ASP A 79 -6.01 10.16 9.53
N THR A 80 -6.87 10.33 8.52
CA THR A 80 -6.59 9.95 7.12
C THR A 80 -5.23 10.47 6.65
N PRO A 81 -4.31 9.61 6.19
CA PRO A 81 -3.02 10.07 5.73
C PRO A 81 -3.14 10.85 4.43
N LEU A 82 -2.36 11.93 4.31
CA LEU A 82 -2.33 12.80 3.14
C LEU A 82 -1.45 12.19 2.04
N PHE A 83 -0.29 11.68 2.44
CA PHE A 83 0.67 11.02 1.56
C PHE A 83 1.56 10.07 2.38
N GLY A 84 2.28 9.21 1.66
CA GLY A 84 3.28 8.31 2.21
C GLY A 84 4.67 8.60 1.64
N THR A 85 5.71 8.33 2.43
CA THR A 85 7.11 8.32 1.99
C THR A 85 7.65 6.90 2.12
N VAL A 86 8.10 6.31 1.02
CA VAL A 86 8.70 4.98 1.01
C VAL A 86 10.02 5.02 1.78
N LEU A 87 10.12 4.18 2.82
CA LEU A 87 11.31 4.07 3.66
C LEU A 87 12.22 2.94 3.17
N THR A 88 11.61 1.80 2.81
CA THR A 88 12.31 0.67 2.20
C THR A 88 11.52 0.14 1.02
N VAL A 89 12.21 -0.16 -0.07
CA VAL A 89 11.65 -0.83 -1.26
C VAL A 89 11.84 -2.34 -1.15
N SER A 90 11.08 -3.07 -1.95
CA SER A 90 11.24 -4.52 -2.12
C SER A 90 12.56 -4.88 -2.83
N GLU A 91 12.86 -6.18 -2.88
CA GLU A 91 13.96 -6.73 -3.70
C GLU A 91 13.79 -6.45 -5.21
N ARG A 92 12.58 -6.10 -5.67
CA ARG A 92 12.28 -5.77 -7.07
C ARG A 92 12.39 -4.27 -7.37
N ASN A 93 12.89 -3.47 -6.44
CA ASN A 93 12.99 -2.00 -6.52
C ASN A 93 11.63 -1.30 -6.71
N ASP A 94 10.58 -1.87 -6.13
CA ASP A 94 9.23 -1.31 -6.10
C ASP A 94 8.65 -1.36 -4.67
N PHE A 95 7.45 -0.82 -4.53
CA PHE A 95 6.64 -0.84 -3.31
C PHE A 95 5.20 -1.27 -3.65
#